data_AF-A0A242MB82-F1
#
_entry.id   AF-A0A242MB82-F1
#
_cell.length_a   1.000
_cell.length_b   1.000
_cell.length_c   1.000
_cell.angle_alpha   90.00
_cell.angle_beta   90.00
_cell.angle_gamma   90.00
#
_symmetry.space_group_name_H-M   'P 1'
#
loop_
_entity.id
_entity.type
_entity.pdbx_description
1 polymer ?
#
loop_
_entity_poly.entity_id
_entity_poly.type
_entity_poly.pdbx_seq_one_letter_code
_entity_poly.pdbx_strand_id
1 'polypeptide(L)'
;MTDIKPQGAFSAMLADQELSHLELVLRRSLIDDALSPILPPAYWRERLALVARASHLSHTQIQTVHRLYLQIDAYEATHRTMLEAPDVTPGSVE
;
A
#
# COMPACT_ATOMS: atom_id res chain seq x y z
N MET A 1 -10.39 -16.98 -39.79
CA MET A 1 -10.24 -17.53 -38.42
C MET A 1 -9.98 -16.37 -37.49
N THR A 2 -10.85 -16.19 -36.51
CA THR A 2 -10.98 -15.01 -35.64
C THR A 2 -9.77 -14.89 -34.70
N ASP A 3 -8.89 -13.90 -34.92
CA ASP A 3 -7.89 -13.49 -33.95
C ASP A 3 -8.59 -12.66 -32.87
N ILE A 4 -9.11 -13.34 -31.86
CA ILE A 4 -9.58 -12.70 -30.63
C ILE A 4 -8.40 -12.79 -29.69
N LYS A 5 -7.66 -11.70 -29.53
CA LYS A 5 -6.63 -11.58 -28.49
C LYS A 5 -7.21 -10.77 -27.33
N PRO A 6 -7.98 -11.37 -26.39
CA PRO A 6 -8.49 -10.64 -25.23
C PRO A 6 -7.44 -10.58 -24.11
N GLN A 7 -6.13 -10.58 -24.42
CA GLN A 7 -5.12 -10.77 -23.38
C GLN A 7 -4.97 -9.56 -22.45
N GLY A 8 -5.22 -8.34 -22.94
CA GLY A 8 -5.12 -7.13 -22.12
C GLY A 8 -6.20 -7.03 -21.04
N ALA A 9 -7.44 -7.39 -21.36
CA ALA A 9 -8.57 -7.30 -20.43
C ALA A 9 -8.48 -8.33 -19.29
N PHE A 10 -8.00 -9.54 -19.58
CA PHE A 10 -7.77 -10.57 -18.57
C PHE A 10 -6.61 -10.21 -17.62
N SER A 11 -5.53 -9.64 -18.14
CA SER A 11 -4.42 -9.13 -17.30
C SER A 11 -4.86 -7.98 -16.40
N ALA A 12 -5.67 -7.05 -16.93
CA ALA A 12 -6.23 -5.97 -16.13
C ALA A 12 -7.17 -6.50 -15.04
N MET A 13 -8.07 -7.44 -15.34
CA MET A 13 -8.98 -7.98 -14.33
C MET A 13 -8.23 -8.73 -13.21
N LEU A 14 -7.19 -9.49 -13.56
CA LEU A 14 -6.35 -10.18 -12.56
C LEU A 14 -5.61 -9.18 -11.67
N ALA A 15 -5.01 -8.15 -12.26
CA ALA A 15 -4.34 -7.11 -11.48
C ALA A 15 -5.33 -6.30 -10.62
N ASP A 16 -6.60 -6.15 -11.01
CA ASP A 16 -7.63 -5.47 -10.21
C ASP A 16 -8.01 -6.30 -8.97
N GLN A 17 -8.12 -7.62 -9.14
CA GLN A 17 -8.32 -8.56 -8.05
C GLN A 17 -7.11 -8.58 -7.10
N GLU A 18 -5.88 -8.61 -7.63
CA GLU A 18 -4.67 -8.53 -6.82
C GLU A 18 -4.56 -7.20 -6.05
N LEU A 19 -4.90 -6.07 -6.68
CA LEU A 19 -4.90 -4.76 -6.02
C LEU A 19 -5.96 -4.67 -4.93
N SER A 20 -7.17 -5.15 -5.18
CA SER A 20 -8.24 -5.20 -4.18
C SER A 20 -7.87 -6.10 -3.00
N HIS A 21 -7.20 -7.22 -3.27
CA HIS A 21 -6.69 -8.11 -2.24
C HIS A 21 -5.57 -7.44 -1.43
N LEU A 22 -4.59 -6.83 -2.10
CA LEU A 22 -3.52 -6.06 -1.46
C LEU A 22 -4.07 -4.93 -0.61
N GLU A 23 -5.10 -4.23 -1.05
CA GLU A 23 -5.78 -3.19 -0.27
C GLU A 23 -6.36 -3.74 1.04
N LEU A 24 -7.10 -4.84 0.96
CA LEU A 24 -7.69 -5.47 2.15
C LEU A 24 -6.62 -5.97 3.12
N VAL A 25 -5.56 -6.60 2.62
CA VAL A 25 -4.47 -7.11 3.46
C VAL A 25 -3.65 -5.95 4.04
N LEU A 26 -3.37 -4.91 3.26
CA LEU A 26 -2.70 -3.69 3.74
C LEU A 26 -3.51 -3.06 4.87
N ARG A 27 -4.79 -2.72 4.63
CA ARG A 27 -5.63 -2.11 5.67
C ARG A 27 -5.73 -2.99 6.91
N ARG A 28 -5.88 -4.30 6.74
CA ARG A 28 -5.94 -5.23 7.88
C ARG A 28 -4.62 -5.25 8.63
N SER A 29 -3.47 -5.26 7.93
CA SER A 29 -2.15 -5.17 8.54
C SER A 29 -1.88 -3.83 9.23
N LEU A 30 -2.57 -2.75 8.83
CA LEU A 30 -2.46 -1.42 9.44
C LEU A 30 -3.40 -1.24 10.65
N ILE A 31 -4.56 -1.91 10.66
CA ILE A 31 -5.55 -1.87 11.75
C ILE A 31 -5.21 -2.87 12.86
N ASP A 32 -4.73 -4.05 12.48
CA ASP A 32 -4.25 -5.07 13.42
C ASP A 32 -2.89 -4.59 13.92
N ASP A 33 -2.92 -3.69 14.92
CA ASP A 33 -1.82 -3.27 15.80
C ASP A 33 -1.28 -4.47 16.62
N ALA A 34 -1.12 -5.62 15.97
CA ALA A 34 -0.70 -6.85 16.59
C ALA A 34 0.82 -6.84 16.75
N LEU A 35 1.33 -5.95 17.61
CA LEU A 35 2.67 -5.95 18.21
C LEU A 35 3.88 -5.88 17.25
N SER A 36 3.68 -6.07 15.95
CA SER A 36 4.63 -5.84 14.86
C SER A 36 3.85 -6.00 13.55
N PRO A 37 3.77 -4.99 12.66
CA PRO A 37 3.27 -5.25 11.32
C PRO A 37 4.14 -6.37 10.72
N ILE A 38 3.50 -7.48 10.33
CA ILE A 38 4.19 -8.68 9.82
C ILE A 38 5.16 -8.31 8.68
N LEU A 39 4.85 -7.21 7.97
CA LEU A 39 5.65 -6.67 6.88
C LEU A 39 5.85 -5.15 7.05
N PRO A 40 7.09 -4.64 6.91
CA PRO A 40 7.36 -3.21 6.98
C PRO A 40 6.74 -2.47 5.79
N PRO A 41 6.45 -1.15 5.92
CA PRO A 41 5.89 -0.33 4.84
C PRO A 41 6.75 -0.39 3.55
N ALA A 42 8.07 -0.53 3.67
CA ALA A 42 8.98 -0.72 2.54
C ALA A 42 8.61 -1.94 1.66
N TYR A 43 8.21 -3.06 2.27
CA TYR A 43 7.80 -4.27 1.54
C TYR A 43 6.53 -4.01 0.71
N TRP A 44 5.55 -3.29 1.28
CA TRP A 44 4.32 -2.95 0.57
C TRP A 44 4.59 -2.04 -0.64
N ARG A 45 5.52 -1.09 -0.51
CA ARG A 45 5.97 -0.23 -1.63
C ARG A 45 6.60 -1.05 -2.75
N GLU A 46 7.48 -2.00 -2.43
CA GLU A 46 8.08 -2.90 -3.43
C GLU A 46 7.02 -3.78 -4.12
N ARG A 47 6.08 -4.34 -3.35
CA ARG A 47 4.96 -5.13 -3.91
C ARG A 47 4.08 -4.29 -4.83
N LEU A 48 3.74 -3.07 -4.45
CA LEU A 48 2.99 -2.14 -5.30
C LEU A 48 3.76 -1.79 -6.57
N ALA A 49 5.08 -1.59 -6.50
CA ALA A 49 5.92 -1.36 -7.68
C ALA A 49 5.94 -2.57 -8.63
N LEU A 50 5.94 -3.80 -8.10
CA LEU A 50 5.83 -5.03 -8.90
C LEU A 50 4.46 -5.14 -9.59
N VAL A 51 3.37 -4.77 -8.93
CA VAL A 51 2.04 -4.75 -9.57
C VAL A 51 1.96 -3.61 -10.59
N ALA A 52 2.55 -2.46 -10.29
CA ALA A 52 2.61 -1.32 -11.21
C ALA A 52 3.42 -1.60 -12.49
N ARG A 53 4.46 -2.44 -12.40
CA ARG A 53 5.25 -2.85 -13.56
C ARG A 53 4.56 -3.92 -14.41
N ALA A 54 3.50 -4.57 -13.91
CA ALA A 54 2.76 -5.55 -14.68
C ALA A 54 2.06 -4.83 -15.84
N SER A 55 2.58 -5.00 -17.06
CA SER A 55 2.10 -4.31 -18.25
C SER A 55 0.59 -4.52 -18.47
N HIS A 56 -0.13 -3.41 -18.67
CA HIS A 56 -1.60 -3.27 -18.85
C HIS A 56 -2.44 -2.91 -17.60
N LEU A 57 -1.95 -2.00 -16.75
CA LEU A 57 -2.84 -1.36 -15.79
C LEU A 57 -3.86 -0.45 -16.49
N SER A 58 -5.13 -0.63 -16.15
CA SER A 58 -6.21 0.29 -16.48
C SER A 58 -6.14 1.55 -15.61
N HIS A 59 -6.84 2.60 -16.03
CA HIS A 59 -6.90 3.86 -15.29
C HIS A 59 -7.36 3.66 -13.83
N THR A 60 -8.37 2.82 -13.60
CA THR A 60 -8.87 2.49 -12.27
C THR A 60 -7.79 1.86 -11.40
N GLN A 61 -6.99 0.97 -11.97
CA GLN A 61 -5.92 0.27 -11.24
C GLN A 61 -4.78 1.20 -10.86
N ILE A 62 -4.43 2.14 -11.74
CA ILE A 62 -3.47 3.20 -11.43
C ILE A 62 -3.98 4.06 -10.26
N GLN A 63 -5.27 4.41 -10.25
CA GLN A 63 -5.89 5.14 -9.14
C GLN A 63 -5.86 4.35 -7.83
N THR A 64 -6.13 3.04 -7.89
CA THR A 64 -6.05 2.16 -6.71
C THR A 64 -4.61 2.08 -6.18
N VAL A 65 -3.61 1.86 -7.03
CA VAL A 65 -2.19 1.88 -6.65
C VAL A 65 -1.83 3.19 -5.97
N HIS A 66 -2.23 4.32 -6.54
CA HIS A 66 -1.94 5.64 -5.98
C HIS A 66 -2.57 5.83 -4.59
N ARG A 67 -3.84 5.40 -4.40
CA ARG A 67 -4.50 5.42 -3.08
C ARG A 67 -3.77 4.56 -2.06
N LEU A 68 -3.28 3.39 -2.46
CA LEU A 68 -2.53 2.50 -1.58
C LEU A 68 -1.19 3.11 -1.13
N TYR A 69 -0.47 3.77 -2.05
CA TYR A 69 0.73 4.52 -1.69
C TYR A 69 0.44 5.62 -0.65
N LEU A 70 -0.66 6.36 -0.81
CA LEU A 70 -1.06 7.39 0.16
C LEU A 70 -1.41 6.80 1.53
N GLN A 71 -2.03 5.61 1.59
CA GLN A 71 -2.31 4.94 2.87
C GLN A 71 -1.03 4.53 3.61
N ILE A 72 -0.03 4.01 2.88
CA ILE A 72 1.27 3.68 3.45
C ILE A 72 1.95 4.94 3.97
N ASP A 73 1.97 6.01 3.19
CA ASP A 73 2.61 7.29 3.56
C ASP A 73 1.96 7.91 4.81
N ALA A 74 0.63 7.92 4.88
CA ALA A 74 -0.10 8.39 6.05
C ALA A 74 0.20 7.57 7.31
N TYR A 75 0.34 6.24 7.18
CA TYR A 75 0.75 5.38 8.28
C TYR A 75 2.19 5.67 8.73
N GLU A 76 3.13 5.79 7.79
CA GLU A 76 4.53 6.15 8.10
C GLU A 76 4.62 7.51 8.80
N ALA A 77 3.86 8.51 8.35
CA ALA A 77 3.80 9.83 8.98
C ALA A 77 3.22 9.77 10.39
N THR A 78 2.16 8.98 10.61
CA THR A 78 1.55 8.78 11.93
C THR A 78 2.52 8.08 12.89
N HIS A 79 3.17 7.01 12.43
CA HIS A 79 4.18 6.28 13.23
C HIS A 79 5.39 7.15 13.56
N ARG A 80 5.87 7.96 12.60
CA ARG A 80 6.95 8.92 12.84
C ARG A 80 6.54 9.93 13.90
N THR A 81 5.34 10.48 13.81
CA THR A 81 4.82 11.45 14.79
C THR A 81 4.70 10.84 16.19
N MET A 82 4.31 9.57 16.30
CA MET A 82 4.26 8.87 17.60
C MET A 82 5.66 8.61 18.20
N LEU A 83 6.65 8.27 17.37
CA LEU A 83 8.03 8.06 17.81
C LEU A 83 8.77 9.39 18.11
N GLU A 84 8.38 10.46 17.43
CA GLU A 84 8.95 11.81 17.57
C GLU A 84 8.16 12.68 18.55
N ALA A 85 7.10 12.14 19.17
CA ALA A 85 6.43 12.81 20.29
C ALA A 85 7.50 13.04 21.38
N PRO A 86 7.93 14.29 21.60
CA PRO A 86 8.94 14.54 22.59
C PRO A 86 8.31 14.17 23.92
N ASP A 87 9.01 13.35 24.69
CA ASP A 87 9.01 13.44 26.14
C ASP A 87 9.29 14.91 26.47
N VAL A 88 8.24 15.75 26.49
CA VAL A 88 8.29 16.98 27.22
C VAL A 88 8.29 16.51 28.68
N THR A 89 9.49 16.26 29.19
CA THR A 89 9.73 16.36 30.61
C THR A 89 9.70 17.86 30.91
N PRO A 90 8.63 18.44 31.48
CA PRO A 90 8.73 19.76 32.11
C PRO A 90 9.52 19.58 33.41
N GLY A 91 10.82 19.34 33.27
CA GLY A 91 11.66 18.86 34.36
C GLY A 91 13.14 19.11 34.14
N SER A 92 13.51 20.32 33.72
CA SER A 92 14.86 20.92 33.82
C SER A 92 14.82 22.23 33.02
N VAL A 93 15.11 23.42 33.54
CA VAL A 93 16.18 23.81 34.47
C VAL A 93 15.84 25.09 35.23
N GLU A 94 16.34 25.13 36.47
CA GLU A 94 16.65 26.24 37.41
C GLU A 94 15.72 27.46 37.57
#